data_AF-A0A842SXG4-F1
#
_entry.id   AF-A0A842SXG4-F1
#
_cell.length_a   1.000
_cell.length_b   1.000
_cell.length_c   1.000
_cell.angle_alpha   90.00
_cell.angle_beta   90.00
_cell.angle_gamma   90.00
#
_symmetry.space_group_name_H-M   'P 1'
#
loop_
_entity.id
_entity.type
_entity.pdbx_description
1 polymer ?
#
loop_
_entity_poly.entity_id
_entity_poly.type
_entity_poly.pdbx_seq_one_letter_code
_entity_poly.pdbx_strand_id
1 'polypeptide(L)' 'MKRKCKMCGMIRAQKDLVHFEPDDHLCFSCWNNRIETNKKIEDKK' A
#
# COMPACT_ATOMS: atom_id res chain seq x y z
N MET A 1 -10.26 2.37 -14.97
CA MET A 1 -8.84 2.03 -15.16
C MET A 1 -8.40 1.07 -14.05
N LYS A 2 -7.64 0.02 -14.37
CA LYS A 2 -7.06 -0.91 -13.38
C LYS A 2 -5.57 -0.60 -13.26
N ARG A 3 -5.03 -0.60 -12.04
CA ARG A 3 -3.59 -0.36 -11.76
C ARG A 3 -3.00 -1.54 -10.99
N LYS A 4 -1.68 -1.67 -11.00
CA LYS A 4 -0.95 -2.75 -10.33
C LYS A 4 -0.48 -2.29 -8.95
N CYS A 5 -0.68 -3.10 -7.92
CA CYS A 5 -0.08 -2.86 -6.62
C CYS A 5 1.45 -3.05 -6.69
N LYS A 6 2.22 -2.06 -6.25
CA LYS A 6 3.69 -2.10 -6.22
C LYS A 6 4.24 -3.21 -5.31
N MET A 7 3.57 -3.48 -4.18
CA MET A 7 4.01 -4.51 -3.22
C MET A 7 3.67 -5.94 -3.64
N CYS A 8 2.39 -6.24 -3.90
CA CYS A 8 1.96 -7.62 -4.15
C CYS A 8 1.80 -7.95 -5.64
N GLY A 9 1.97 -6.98 -6.53
CA GLY A 9 1.87 -7.18 -7.98
C GLY A 9 0.46 -7.45 -8.51
N MET A 10 -0.56 -7.52 -7.66
CA MET A 10 -1.94 -7.77 -8.09
C MET A 10 -2.51 -6.56 -8.83
N ILE A 11 -3.22 -6.82 -9.93
CA ILE A 11 -4.00 -5.80 -10.64
C ILE A 11 -5.34 -5.63 -9.92
N ARG A 12 -5.64 -4.41 -9.49
CA ARG A 12 -6.88 -4.07 -8.79
C ARG A 12 -7.56 -2.88 -9.47
N ALA A 13 -8.84 -2.67 -9.19
CA ALA A 13 -9.49 -1.45 -9.62
C ALA A 13 -8.85 -0.26 -8.88
N GLN A 14 -8.79 0.91 -9.52
CA GLN A 14 -8.19 2.10 -8.94
C GLN A 14 -8.82 2.50 -7.59
N LYS A 15 -10.12 2.23 -7.40
CA LYS A 15 -10.81 2.46 -6.12
C LYS A 15 -10.27 1.63 -4.95
N ASP A 16 -9.64 0.49 -5.25
CA ASP A 16 -9.09 -0.47 -4.27
C ASP A 16 -7.58 -0.26 -4.05
N LEU A 17 -7.04 0.82 -4.61
CA LEU A 17 -5.64 1.21 -4.55
C LEU A 17 -5.49 2.58 -3.89
N VAL A 18 -4.50 2.68 -3.02
CA VAL A 18 -4.08 3.90 -2.33
C VAL A 18 -2.86 4.44 -3.07
N HIS A 19 -2.86 5.74 -3.34
CA HIS A 19 -1.68 6.43 -3.86
C HIS A 19 -0.59 6.41 -2.78
N PHE A 20 0.59 5.91 -3.13
CA PHE A 20 1.70 5.82 -2.20
C PHE A 20 2.81 6.81 -2.55
N GLU A 21 3.32 6.74 -3.78
CA GLU A 21 4.28 7.68 -4.35
C GLU A 21 3.70 8.22 -5.68
N PRO A 22 4.24 9.31 -6.24
CA PRO A 22 3.77 9.90 -7.50
C PRO A 22 3.48 8.88 -8.63
N ASP A 23 4.25 7.79 -8.70
CA ASP A 23 4.05 6.70 -9.67
C ASP A 23 3.57 5.37 -9.08
N ASP A 24 3.50 5.24 -7.75
CA ASP A 24 3.21 3.96 -7.10
C ASP A 24 1.86 3.90 -6.40
N HIS A 25 1.22 2.74 -6.55
CA HIS A 25 -0.08 2.43 -5.96
C HIS A 25 0.04 1.17 -5.11
N LEU A 26 -0.59 1.17 -3.95
CA LEU A 26 -0.66 0.02 -3.06
C LEU A 26 -2.11 -0.40 -2.87
N CYS A 27 -2.40 -1.70 -2.83
CA CYS A 27 -3.74 -2.14 -2.42
C CYS A 27 -3.94 -1.89 -0.93
N PHE A 28 -5.20 -1.77 -0.51
CA PHE A 28 -5.55 -1.55 0.91
C PHE A 28 -4.87 -2.54 1.87
N SER A 29 -4.78 -3.82 1.49
CA SER A 29 -4.11 -4.83 2.32
C SER A 29 -2.61 -4.54 2.51
N CYS A 30 -1.91 -4.18 1.43
CA CYS A 30 -0.49 -3.83 1.49
C CYS A 30 -0.26 -2.50 2.23
N TRP A 31 -1.16 -1.54 2.03
CA TRP A 31 -1.16 -0.27 2.74
C TRP A 31 -1.33 -0.45 4.25
N ASN A 32 -2.31 -1.24 4.69
CA ASN A 32 -2.55 -1.51 6.12
C ASN A 32 -1.35 -2.21 6.77
N ASN A 33 -0.83 -3.27 6.14
CA ASN A 33 0.33 -3.99 6.67
C ASN A 33 1.57 -3.08 6.83
N ARG A 34 1.73 -2.13 5.90
CA ARG A 34 2.79 -1.12 5.98
C ARG A 34 2.59 -0.16 7.16
N ILE A 35 1.36 0.33 7.38
CA ILE A 35 1.05 1.20 8.52
C ILE A 35 1.31 0.47 9.85
N GLU A 36 0.90 -0.79 9.96
CA GLU A 36 1.14 -1.61 11.16
C GLU A 36 2.63 -1.84 11.40
N THR A 37 3.39 -2.07 10.34
CA THR A 37 4.85 -2.20 10.43
C THR A 37 5.51 -0.90 10.91
N ASN A 38 5.10 0.25 10.38
CA ASN A 38 5.63 1.55 10.80
C ASN A 38 5.28 1.87 12.27
N LYS A 39 4.05 1.58 12.71
CA LYS A 39 3.66 1.78 14.11
C LYS A 39 4.53 0.98 15.09
N LYS A 40 4.92 -0.25 14.72
CA LYS A 40 5.81 -1.08 15.55
C LYS A 40 7.24 -0.54 15.64
N ILE A 41 7.66 0.30 14.69
CA ILE A 41 9.01 0.89 14.69
C ILE A 41 9.05 2.13 15.60
N GLU A 42 7.97 2.92 15.67
CA GLU A 42 7.90 4.08 16.56
C GLU A 42 7.79 3.72 18.05
N ASP A 43 7.15 2.61 18.41
CA ASP A 43 6.99 2.20 19.82
C ASP A 43 8.29 1.66 20.47
N LYS A 44 9.37 1.55 19.70
CA LYS A 44 10.68 1.07 20.16
C LYS A 44 11.74 2.17 20.32
N LYS A 45 11.36 3.44 20.17
CA LYS A 45 12.27 4.59 20.27
C LYS A 45 12.04 5.36 21.54
#